data_AF-A0A1E4GFM6-F1
#
_entry.id   AF-A0A1E4GFM6-F1
#
_cell.length_a   1.000
_cell.length_b   1.000
_cell.length_c   1.000
_cell.angle_alpha   90.00
_cell.angle_beta   90.00
_cell.angle_gamma   90.00
#
_symmetry.space_group_name_H-M   'P 1'
#
loop_
_entity.id
_entity.type
_entity.pdbx_description
1 polymer ?
#
loop_
_entity_poly.entity_id
_entity_poly.type
_entity_poly.pdbx_seq_one_letter_code
_entity_poly.pdbx_strand_id
1 'polypeptide(L)'
;MTKSSASKWRRLLLDSSVLRLALGLFLIWGIISGQSLAGWLTQSGRVADDIPRQGPVNVVVALDFEPERFHNEQLGSYGVFSGRDGDIKRFRLRNVSQKNLEALSQLVWISRIELLK
;
A
#
# COMPACT_ATOMS: atom_id res chain seq x y z
N MET A 1 -0.93 -10.60 53.99
CA MET A 1 -0.15 -9.38 53.67
C MET A 1 0.27 -9.42 52.20
N THR A 2 -0.48 -8.75 51.32
CA THR A 2 -0.28 -8.82 49.85
C THR A 2 -0.07 -7.43 49.27
N LYS A 3 1.14 -6.88 49.36
CA LYS A 3 1.55 -5.69 48.60
C LYS A 3 3.04 -5.74 48.33
N SER A 4 3.46 -6.23 47.16
CA SER A 4 4.70 -5.79 46.48
C SER A 4 4.88 -6.48 45.13
N SER A 5 4.00 -6.21 44.16
CA SER A 5 4.27 -6.53 42.74
C SER A 5 4.38 -5.27 41.89
N ALA A 6 3.55 -4.25 42.16
CA ALA A 6 3.48 -3.01 41.36
C ALA A 6 4.77 -2.15 41.34
N SER A 7 5.68 -2.29 42.30
CA SER A 7 6.88 -1.46 42.42
C SER A 7 8.03 -1.89 41.51
N LYS A 8 8.10 -3.17 41.09
CA LYS A 8 9.12 -3.68 40.18
C LYS A 8 8.87 -3.25 38.73
N TRP A 9 7.61 -3.26 38.28
CA TRP A 9 7.22 -2.83 36.93
C TRP A 9 7.51 -1.36 36.66
N ARG A 10 7.31 -0.48 37.65
CA ARG A 10 7.63 0.96 37.50
C ARG A 10 9.13 1.20 37.35
N ARG A 11 10.00 0.41 38.00
CA ARG A 11 11.46 0.54 37.85
C ARG A 11 11.98 -0.03 36.53
N LEU A 12 11.40 -1.13 36.05
CA LEU A 12 11.71 -1.70 34.72
C LEU A 12 11.28 -0.76 33.57
N LEU A 13 10.16 -0.05 33.71
CA LEU A 13 9.70 0.96 32.74
C LEU A 13 10.53 2.26 32.77
N LEU A 14 11.26 2.52 33.86
CA LEU A 14 12.15 3.68 34.02
C LEU A 14 13.62 3.36 33.72
N ASP A 15 13.94 2.10 33.42
CA ASP A 15 15.28 1.73 33.00
C ASP A 15 15.50 2.20 31.55
N SER A 16 16.44 3.14 31.39
CA SER A 16 16.74 3.77 30.11
C SER A 16 17.02 2.76 29.00
N SER A 17 17.52 1.57 29.35
CA SER A 17 17.81 0.49 28.41
C SER A 17 16.54 -0.15 27.83
N VAL A 18 15.54 -0.42 28.67
CA VAL A 18 14.25 -0.98 28.23
C VAL A 18 13.48 0.05 27.42
N LEU A 19 13.51 1.31 27.84
CA LEU A 19 12.89 2.40 27.09
C LEU A 19 13.54 2.58 25.71
N ARG A 20 14.88 2.54 25.61
CA ARG A 20 15.61 2.63 24.33
C ARG A 20 15.31 1.45 23.41
N LEU A 21 15.20 0.23 23.95
CA LEU A 21 14.81 -0.95 23.17
C LEU A 21 13.38 -0.84 22.67
N ALA A 22 12.44 -0.41 23.52
CA ALA A 22 11.07 -0.17 23.12
C ALA A 22 10.97 0.92 22.05
N LEU A 23 11.74 2.01 22.19
CA LEU A 23 11.81 3.08 21.20
C LEU A 23 12.37 2.60 19.86
N GLY A 24 13.43 1.78 19.91
CA GLY A 24 14.06 1.20 18.72
C GLY A 24 13.11 0.26 17.98
N LEU A 25 12.42 -0.63 18.71
CA LEU A 25 11.39 -1.51 18.13
C LEU A 25 10.22 -0.72 17.57
N PHE A 26 9.79 0.35 18.26
CA PHE A 26 8.74 1.23 17.78
C PHE A 26 9.15 1.96 16.50
N LEU A 27 10.40 2.43 16.39
CA LEU A 27 10.92 3.04 15.17
C LEU A 27 10.98 2.04 14.01
N ILE A 28 11.46 0.82 14.25
CA ILE A 28 11.49 -0.24 13.23
C ILE A 28 10.06 -0.56 12.77
N TRP A 29 9.14 -0.74 13.72
CA TRP A 29 7.74 -0.98 13.43
C TRP A 29 7.10 0.17 12.65
N GLY A 30 7.44 1.42 12.99
CA GLY A 30 6.99 2.63 12.31
C GLY A 30 7.54 2.74 10.88
N ILE A 31 8.78 2.34 10.62
CA ILE A 31 9.35 2.32 9.26
C ILE A 31 8.64 1.26 8.40
N ILE A 32 8.42 0.07 8.94
CA ILE A 32 7.73 -1.02 8.23
C ILE A 32 6.26 -0.66 7.97
N SER A 33 5.58 -0.08 8.96
CA SER A 33 4.16 0.27 8.87
C SER A 33 3.90 1.61 8.19
N GLY A 34 4.89 2.50 8.13
CA GLY A 34 4.75 3.83 7.53
C GLY A 34 4.43 3.76 6.03
N GLN A 35 4.97 2.75 5.34
CA GLN A 35 4.68 2.52 3.93
C GLN A 35 3.22 2.16 3.67
N SER A 36 2.59 1.36 4.55
CA SER A 36 1.17 1.03 4.43
C SER A 36 0.27 2.20 4.82
N LEU A 37 0.66 3.00 5.81
CA LEU A 37 -0.08 4.21 6.22
C LEU A 37 -0.08 5.28 5.11
N ALA A 38 1.05 5.52 4.44
CA ALA A 38 1.13 6.46 3.33
C ALA A 38 0.28 6.00 2.12
N GLY A 39 0.27 4.69 1.85
CA GLY A 39 -0.60 4.10 0.83
C GLY A 39 -2.09 4.26 1.16
N TRP A 40 -2.49 4.02 2.41
CA TRP A 40 -3.87 4.16 2.86
C TRP A 40 -4.39 5.61 2.77
N LEU A 41 -3.58 6.60 3.16
CA LEU A 41 -3.97 8.02 3.11
C LEU A 41 -4.14 8.55 1.68
N THR A 42 -3.45 7.95 0.70
CA THR A 42 -3.51 8.39 -0.70
C THR A 42 -4.43 7.52 -1.56
N GLN A 43 -4.94 6.40 -1.02
CA GLN A 43 -5.75 5.41 -1.72
C GLN A 43 -7.01 6.02 -2.35
N SER A 44 -7.72 6.89 -1.62
CA SER A 44 -9.01 7.44 -2.07
C SER A 44 -8.89 8.37 -3.27
N GLY A 45 -7.71 8.94 -3.54
CA GLY A 45 -7.48 9.84 -4.67
C GLY A 45 -7.01 9.15 -5.95
N ARG A 46 -6.63 7.87 -5.88
CA ARG A 46 -5.97 7.16 -6.99
C ARG A 46 -6.96 6.50 -7.95
N VAL A 47 -8.09 6.04 -7.45
CA VAL A 47 -9.14 5.40 -8.26
C VAL A 47 -10.07 6.48 -8.78
N ALA A 48 -10.29 6.54 -10.10
CA ALA A 48 -11.23 7.48 -10.70
C ALA A 48 -12.69 7.15 -10.31
N ASP A 49 -13.50 8.19 -10.08
CA ASP A 49 -14.88 8.07 -9.60
C ASP A 49 -15.83 7.38 -10.61
N ASP A 50 -15.44 7.32 -11.88
CA ASP A 50 -16.21 6.74 -12.97
C ASP A 50 -16.05 5.21 -13.08
N ILE A 51 -15.22 4.59 -12.24
CA ILE A 51 -15.01 3.14 -12.25
C ILE A 51 -16.23 2.43 -11.61
N PRO A 52 -16.86 1.47 -12.32
CA PRO A 52 -17.97 0.70 -11.76
C PRO A 52 -17.59 -0.01 -10.45
N ARG A 53 -18.49 -0.01 -9.47
CA ARG A 53 -18.29 -0.69 -8.16
C ARG A 53 -18.58 -2.19 -8.18
N GLN A 54 -19.07 -2.71 -9.30
CA GLN A 54 -19.49 -4.10 -9.44
C GLN A 54 -18.92 -4.73 -10.70
N GLY A 55 -18.64 -6.03 -10.62
CA GLY A 55 -18.08 -6.82 -11.71
C GLY A 55 -16.60 -6.51 -12.00
N PRO A 56 -15.98 -7.29 -12.90
CA PRO A 56 -14.65 -6.99 -13.41
C PRO A 56 -14.66 -5.75 -14.30
N VAL A 57 -13.60 -4.94 -14.20
CA VAL A 57 -13.43 -3.71 -14.97
C VAL A 57 -12.16 -3.75 -15.81
N ASN A 58 -12.14 -2.98 -16.90
CA ASN A 58 -10.92 -2.74 -17.67
C ASN A 58 -10.42 -1.36 -17.28
N VAL A 59 -9.13 -1.23 -16.96
CA VAL A 59 -8.55 0.00 -16.43
C VAL A 59 -7.24 0.35 -17.11
N VAL A 60 -6.91 1.63 -17.04
CA VAL A 60 -5.57 2.16 -17.31
C VAL A 60 -4.91 2.51 -15.99
N VAL A 61 -3.76 1.90 -15.71
CA VAL A 61 -2.93 2.20 -14.54
C VAL A 61 -1.79 3.12 -14.97
N ALA A 62 -1.70 4.29 -14.34
CA ALA A 62 -0.68 5.30 -14.62
C ALA A 62 0.37 5.36 -13.49
N LEU A 63 1.63 5.49 -13.91
CA LEU A 63 2.79 5.69 -13.04
C LEU A 63 3.41 7.07 -13.32
N ASP A 64 4.06 7.67 -12.34
CA ASP A 64 4.75 8.96 -12.52
C ASP A 64 6.19 8.82 -13.04
N PHE A 65 6.70 7.60 -13.09
CA PHE A 65 8.07 7.25 -13.49
C PHE A 65 8.08 6.18 -14.57
N GLU A 66 9.24 5.98 -15.20
CA GLU A 66 9.42 4.97 -16.24
C GLU A 66 9.50 3.56 -15.63
N PRO A 67 8.62 2.63 -16.03
CA PRO A 67 8.53 1.34 -15.37
C PRO A 67 9.67 0.40 -15.73
N GLU A 68 10.24 -0.23 -14.71
CA GLU A 68 11.09 -1.39 -14.86
C GLU A 68 10.30 -2.69 -15.10
N ARG A 69 10.99 -3.75 -15.51
CA ARG A 69 10.41 -5.07 -15.81
C ARG A 69 9.52 -5.61 -14.70
N PHE A 70 9.92 -5.44 -13.44
CA PHE A 70 9.15 -5.97 -12.30
C PHE A 70 7.75 -5.34 -12.19
N HIS A 71 7.58 -4.06 -12.58
CA HIS A 71 6.27 -3.41 -12.55
C HIS A 71 5.33 -4.07 -13.56
N ASN A 72 5.85 -4.43 -14.74
CA ASN A 72 5.06 -5.12 -15.76
C ASN A 72 4.56 -6.47 -15.25
N GLU A 73 5.46 -7.25 -14.64
CA GLU A 73 5.15 -8.57 -14.08
C GLU A 73 4.16 -8.46 -12.91
N GLN A 74 4.39 -7.52 -11.99
CA GLN A 74 3.53 -7.28 -10.85
C GLN A 74 2.13 -6.82 -11.26
N LEU A 75 2.02 -5.86 -12.20
CA LEU A 75 0.73 -5.39 -12.71
C LEU A 75 -0.06 -6.50 -13.42
N GLY A 76 0.64 -7.39 -14.12
CA GLY A 76 0.04 -8.57 -14.75
C GLY A 76 -0.59 -9.57 -13.77
N SER A 77 -0.26 -9.51 -12.48
CA SER A 77 -0.90 -10.36 -11.46
C SER A 77 -2.32 -9.90 -11.09
N TYR A 78 -2.67 -8.64 -11.39
CA TYR A 78 -3.97 -8.05 -11.03
C TYR A 78 -5.01 -8.10 -12.15
N GLY A 79 -4.60 -8.40 -13.38
CA GLY A 79 -5.48 -8.51 -14.55
C GLY A 79 -4.69 -8.89 -15.81
N VAL A 80 -5.40 -8.99 -16.93
CA VAL A 80 -4.76 -9.35 -18.21
C VAL A 80 -4.14 -8.10 -18.84
N PHE A 81 -2.81 -8.08 -18.94
CA PHE A 81 -2.11 -7.01 -19.63
C PHE A 81 -2.48 -6.98 -21.11
N SER A 82 -2.97 -5.85 -21.60
CA SER A 82 -3.40 -5.67 -22.99
C SER A 82 -2.66 -4.54 -23.72
N GLY A 83 -1.45 -4.22 -23.26
CA GLY A 83 -0.59 -3.20 -23.86
C GLY A 83 -0.56 -1.89 -23.08
N ARG A 84 -0.12 -0.83 -23.78
CA ARG A 84 0.09 0.51 -23.21
C ARG A 84 -0.96 1.49 -23.71
N ASP A 85 -1.21 2.54 -22.94
CA ASP A 85 -2.17 3.59 -23.28
C ASP A 85 -1.44 4.87 -23.70
N GLY A 86 -0.96 4.91 -24.95
CA GLY A 86 -0.23 6.04 -25.54
C GLY A 86 1.19 6.27 -25.01
N ASP A 87 1.43 6.01 -23.72
CA ASP A 87 2.68 6.25 -23.01
C ASP A 87 3.20 4.95 -22.35
N ILE A 88 4.52 4.79 -22.27
CA ILE A 88 5.20 3.72 -21.52
C ILE A 88 4.90 3.76 -20.02
N LYS A 89 4.40 4.87 -19.47
CA LYS A 89 4.00 4.93 -18.05
C LYS A 89 2.57 4.48 -17.80
N ARG A 90 1.80 4.16 -18.85
CA ARG A 90 0.38 3.84 -18.77
C ARG A 90 0.10 2.42 -19.23
N PHE A 91 -0.51 1.62 -18.36
CA PHE A 91 -0.72 0.19 -18.54
C PHE A 91 -2.19 -0.13 -18.71
N ARG A 92 -2.55 -0.85 -19.77
CA ARG A 92 -3.92 -1.34 -19.96
C ARG A 92 -4.06 -2.72 -19.31
N LEU A 93 -4.96 -2.82 -18.34
CA LEU A 93 -5.31 -4.07 -17.69
C LEU A 93 -6.77 -4.39 -17.95
N ARG A 94 -7.05 -5.64 -18.33
CA ARG A 94 -8.40 -6.14 -18.58
C ARG A 94 -8.83 -7.12 -17.52
N ASN A 95 -10.15 -7.22 -17.32
CA ASN A 95 -10.77 -8.17 -16.41
C ASN A 95 -10.23 -8.06 -14.96
N VAL A 96 -10.02 -6.84 -14.48
CA VAL A 96 -9.55 -6.58 -13.12
C VAL A 96 -10.73 -6.73 -12.17
N SER A 97 -10.64 -7.68 -11.23
CA SER A 97 -11.66 -7.86 -10.19
C SER A 97 -11.67 -6.69 -9.20
N GLN A 98 -12.77 -6.46 -8.48
CA GLN A 98 -12.84 -5.41 -7.47
C GLN A 98 -11.78 -5.56 -6.37
N LYS A 99 -11.52 -6.80 -5.94
CA LYS A 99 -10.45 -7.10 -4.98
C LYS A 99 -9.08 -6.69 -5.53
N ASN A 100 -8.82 -6.94 -6.81
CA ASN A 100 -7.56 -6.57 -7.45
C ASN A 100 -7.47 -5.06 -7.68
N LEU A 101 -8.59 -4.38 -7.97
CA LEU A 101 -8.65 -2.93 -8.08
C LEU A 101 -8.27 -2.26 -6.75
N GLU A 102 -8.83 -2.75 -5.64
CA GLU A 102 -8.47 -2.30 -4.30
C GLU A 102 -6.98 -2.54 -4.02
N ALA A 103 -6.49 -3.74 -4.32
CA ALA A 103 -5.07 -4.08 -4.12
C ALA A 103 -4.13 -3.20 -4.98
N LEU A 104 -4.52 -2.89 -6.24
CA LEU A 104 -3.79 -1.94 -7.08
C LEU A 104 -3.74 -0.55 -6.43
N SER A 105 -4.87 -0.05 -5.91
CA SER A 105 -4.92 1.29 -5.30
C SER A 105 -3.97 1.47 -4.10
N GLN A 106 -3.61 0.37 -3.43
CA GLN A 106 -2.69 0.34 -2.30
C GLN A 106 -1.20 0.38 -2.71
N LEU A 107 -0.87 0.13 -3.99
CA LEU A 107 0.52 0.13 -4.45
C LEU A 107 1.04 1.57 -4.50
N VAL A 108 1.99 1.90 -3.63
CA VAL A 108 2.49 3.28 -3.41
C VAL A 108 3.00 3.97 -4.68
N TRP A 109 3.46 3.20 -5.66
CA TRP A 109 4.02 3.68 -6.93
C TRP A 109 2.97 3.84 -8.05
N ILE A 110 1.71 3.49 -7.80
CA ILE A 110 0.59 3.81 -8.70
C ILE A 110 0.14 5.24 -8.43
N SER A 111 0.13 6.05 -9.48
CA SER A 111 -0.31 7.44 -9.46
C SER A 111 -1.83 7.53 -9.63
N ARG A 112 -2.36 6.84 -10.64
CA ARG A 112 -3.80 6.87 -10.95
C ARG A 112 -4.29 5.59 -11.60
N ILE A 113 -5.56 5.28 -11.38
CA ILE A 113 -6.30 4.20 -12.02
C ILE A 113 -7.54 4.80 -12.67
N GLU A 114 -7.63 4.68 -13.98
CA GLU A 114 -8.69 5.25 -14.82
C GLU A 114 -9.46 4.14 -15.51
N LEU A 115 -10.71 4.37 -15.88
CA LEU A 115 -11.47 3.41 -16.68
C LEU A 115 -10.88 3.33 -18.10
N LEU A 116 -10.70 2.11 -18.62
CA LEU A 116 -10.30 1.90 -20.01
C LEU A 116 -11.52 2.17 -20.91
N LYS A 117 -11.44 3.25 -21.68
CA LYS A 117 -12.44 3.64 -22.69
C LYS A 117 -12.31 2.85 -23.98
#